data_AF-A0A108U815-F1
#
_entry.id   AF-A0A108U815-F1
#
_cell.length_a   1.000
_cell.length_b   1.000
_cell.length_c   1.000
_cell.angle_alpha   90.00
_cell.angle_beta   90.00
_cell.angle_gamma   90.00
#
_symmetry.space_group_name_H-M   'P 1'
#
loop_
_entity.id
_entity.type
_entity.pdbx_description
1 polymer ?
#
loop_
_entity_poly.entity_id
_entity_poly.type
_entity_poly.pdbx_seq_one_letter_code
_entity_poly.pdbx_strand_id
1 'polypeptide(L)'
;MPKPVERTVLTCWRSIAYRPPIETSQVTATISISLYYDAKRDRRLNDAENRRLDAIVAEFGKSAEIERHEASGKGLNWESFTLYDADGLRDGKVLAGATKLPDNKAFAVHQGARHWVDCLNRIRREVLADAVWSVQIDDKALLWDDNSGWHDEASDGLASLWLGCLLSAPFRLFAR
;
A
#
# COMPACT_ATOMS: atom_id res chain seq x y z
N MET A 1 -14.60 89.58 -8.65
CA MET A 1 -14.58 88.17 -8.23
C MET A 1 -15.07 87.29 -9.37
N PRO A 2 -14.19 86.59 -10.10
CA PRO A 2 -14.62 85.58 -11.07
C PRO A 2 -14.70 84.19 -10.41
N LYS A 3 -15.83 83.51 -10.63
CA LYS A 3 -16.08 82.13 -10.18
C LYS A 3 -15.18 81.15 -10.96
N PRO A 4 -14.54 80.16 -10.31
CA PRO A 4 -13.68 79.21 -11.01
C PRO A 4 -14.48 78.18 -11.81
N VAL A 5 -13.95 77.88 -12.99
CA VAL A 5 -14.39 76.90 -13.98
C VAL A 5 -14.33 75.46 -13.43
N GLU A 6 -15.42 74.72 -13.64
CA GLU A 6 -15.53 73.28 -13.36
C GLU A 6 -14.45 72.49 -14.09
N ARG A 7 -13.65 71.72 -13.33
CA ARG A 7 -12.78 70.68 -13.86
C ARG A 7 -13.44 69.33 -13.63
N THR A 8 -13.97 68.76 -14.71
CA THR A 8 -14.44 67.37 -14.76
C THR A 8 -13.28 66.43 -14.53
N VAL A 9 -13.24 65.76 -13.38
CA VAL A 9 -12.30 64.66 -13.11
C VAL A 9 -13.01 63.35 -13.45
N LEU A 10 -12.60 62.75 -14.56
CA LEU A 10 -12.99 61.40 -14.96
C LEU A 10 -12.46 60.39 -13.94
N THR A 11 -13.30 59.90 -13.03
CA THR A 11 -12.98 58.73 -12.22
C THR A 11 -13.36 57.46 -12.98
N CYS A 12 -12.37 56.84 -13.61
CA CYS A 12 -12.46 55.50 -14.19
C CYS A 12 -12.55 54.47 -13.05
N TRP A 13 -13.76 53.99 -12.74
CA TRP A 13 -13.95 52.85 -11.84
C TRP A 13 -13.61 51.56 -12.59
N ARG A 14 -12.39 51.03 -12.39
CA ARG A 14 -12.09 49.63 -12.73
C ARG A 14 -12.59 48.75 -11.59
N SER A 15 -13.68 48.02 -11.82
CA SER A 15 -14.10 46.92 -10.95
C SER A 15 -13.00 45.87 -10.88
N ILE A 16 -12.32 45.77 -9.73
CA ILE A 16 -11.50 44.61 -9.40
C ILE A 16 -12.49 43.50 -9.05
N ALA A 17 -12.72 42.57 -9.97
CA ALA A 17 -13.45 41.36 -9.67
C ALA A 17 -12.67 40.60 -8.59
N TYR A 18 -13.28 40.45 -7.40
CA TYR A 18 -12.77 39.56 -6.36
C TYR A 18 -12.68 38.15 -6.94
N ARG A 19 -11.46 37.68 -7.20
CA ARG A 19 -11.19 36.29 -7.50
C ARG A 19 -11.15 35.58 -6.15
N PRO A 20 -12.10 34.69 -5.81
CA PRO A 20 -12.00 33.93 -4.59
C PRO A 20 -10.67 33.16 -4.58
N PRO A 21 -10.05 32.95 -3.40
CA PRO A 21 -8.91 32.07 -3.28
C PRO A 21 -9.26 30.73 -3.94
N ILE A 22 -8.36 30.19 -4.75
CA ILE A 22 -8.48 28.83 -5.27
C ILE A 22 -8.59 27.94 -4.03
N GLU A 23 -9.76 27.33 -3.85
CA GLU A 23 -9.97 26.31 -2.83
C GLU A 23 -9.01 25.18 -3.20
N THR A 24 -7.85 25.14 -2.53
CA THR A 24 -6.93 24.02 -2.64
C THR A 24 -7.65 22.84 -2.02
N SER A 25 -8.43 22.13 -2.83
CA SER A 25 -8.84 20.77 -2.52
C SER A 25 -7.54 20.05 -2.20
N GLN A 26 -7.32 19.80 -0.92
CA GLN A 26 -6.24 18.96 -0.46
C GLN A 26 -6.53 17.59 -1.07
N VAL A 27 -5.90 17.31 -2.21
CA VAL A 27 -5.72 15.93 -2.66
C VAL A 27 -4.72 15.35 -1.67
N THR A 28 -5.21 14.96 -0.50
CA THR A 28 -4.52 13.93 0.29
C THR A 28 -4.57 12.69 -0.58
N ALA A 29 -3.54 12.50 -1.40
CA ALA A 29 -3.25 11.19 -1.95
C ALA A 29 -3.08 10.28 -0.74
N THR A 30 -4.07 9.42 -0.49
CA THR A 30 -3.91 8.35 0.49
C THR A 30 -2.79 7.46 -0.03
N ILE A 31 -1.59 7.61 0.56
CA ILE A 31 -0.47 6.75 0.25
C ILE A 31 -0.84 5.37 0.80
N SER A 32 -1.22 4.46 -0.08
CA SER A 32 -1.42 3.06 0.25
C SER A 32 -0.11 2.32 0.17
N ILE A 33 0.17 1.50 1.18
CA ILE A 33 1.36 0.64 1.21
C ILE A 33 0.96 -0.74 0.69
N SER A 34 1.75 -1.31 -0.21
CA SER A 34 1.49 -2.61 -0.82
C SER A 34 2.67 -3.56 -0.72
N LEU A 35 2.37 -4.85 -0.57
CA LEU A 35 3.33 -5.94 -0.70
C LEU A 35 3.33 -6.44 -2.15
N TYR A 36 4.49 -6.41 -2.80
CA TYR A 36 4.70 -6.90 -4.15
C TYR A 36 5.60 -8.13 -4.12
N TYR A 37 5.31 -9.10 -4.97
CA TYR A 37 6.07 -10.34 -5.04
C TYR A 37 6.06 -10.92 -6.45
N ASP A 38 7.19 -11.49 -6.84
CA ASP A 38 7.28 -12.39 -7.98
C ASP A 38 8.30 -13.50 -7.76
N ALA A 39 8.05 -14.62 -8.43
CA ALA A 39 8.93 -15.79 -8.45
C ALA A 39 9.17 -16.22 -9.89
N LYS A 40 10.44 -16.51 -10.21
CA LYS A 40 10.90 -16.89 -11.54
C LYS A 40 11.58 -18.25 -11.50
N ARG A 41 11.25 -19.11 -12.46
CA ARG A 41 11.96 -20.36 -12.76
C ARG A 41 11.55 -20.86 -14.14
N ASP A 42 12.32 -21.79 -14.69
CA ASP A 42 12.13 -22.26 -16.07
C ASP A 42 10.90 -23.15 -16.26
N ARG A 43 10.36 -23.72 -15.17
CA ARG A 43 9.22 -24.63 -15.19
C ARG A 43 7.96 -23.98 -14.66
N ARG A 44 6.85 -24.06 -15.40
CA ARG A 44 5.52 -23.63 -14.90
C ARG A 44 5.08 -24.42 -13.66
N LEU A 45 4.17 -23.85 -12.87
CA LEU A 45 3.50 -24.58 -11.80
C LEU A 45 2.75 -25.79 -12.39
N ASN A 46 2.95 -26.96 -11.79
CA ASN A 46 2.20 -28.17 -12.10
C ASN A 46 0.92 -28.25 -11.24
N ASP A 47 0.06 -29.23 -11.50
CA ASP A 47 -1.23 -29.36 -10.82
C ASP A 47 -1.13 -29.60 -9.30
N ALA A 48 -0.06 -30.24 -8.82
CA ALA A 48 0.16 -30.41 -7.39
C ALA A 48 0.61 -29.10 -6.74
N GLU A 49 1.50 -28.36 -7.40
CA GLU A 49 1.98 -27.06 -6.97
C GLU A 49 0.83 -26.03 -6.95
N ASN A 50 -0.01 -25.99 -7.99
CA ASN A 50 -1.21 -25.14 -8.05
C ASN A 50 -2.19 -25.45 -6.90
N ARG A 51 -2.53 -26.74 -6.70
CA ARG A 51 -3.40 -27.14 -5.58
C ARG A 51 -2.82 -26.77 -4.22
N ARG A 52 -1.50 -26.88 -4.03
CA ARG A 52 -0.88 -26.50 -2.76
C ARG A 52 -0.86 -24.99 -2.58
N LEU A 53 -0.58 -24.23 -3.64
CA LEU A 53 -0.67 -22.77 -3.65
C LEU A 53 -2.08 -22.32 -3.26
N ASP A 54 -3.11 -22.84 -3.92
CA ASP A 54 -4.51 -22.50 -3.64
C ASP A 54 -4.89 -22.83 -2.20
N ALA A 55 -4.45 -23.99 -1.68
CA ALA A 55 -4.67 -24.36 -0.29
C ALA A 55 -4.01 -23.39 0.68
N ILE A 56 -2.75 -22.98 0.45
CA ILE A 56 -2.06 -22.00 1.29
C ILE A 56 -2.80 -20.66 1.26
N VAL A 57 -3.18 -20.16 0.07
CA VAL A 57 -3.90 -18.89 -0.06
C VAL A 57 -5.25 -18.95 0.67
N ALA A 58 -5.98 -20.05 0.56
CA ALA A 58 -7.24 -20.25 1.27
C ALA A 58 -7.06 -20.30 2.80
N GLU A 59 -6.02 -21.00 3.30
CA GLU A 59 -5.70 -21.08 4.73
C GLU A 59 -5.36 -19.71 5.35
N PHE A 60 -4.75 -18.81 4.57
CA PHE A 60 -4.46 -17.43 4.98
C PHE A 60 -5.59 -16.44 4.65
N GLY A 61 -6.66 -16.89 4.02
CA GLY A 61 -7.75 -16.03 3.54
C GLY A 61 -8.36 -15.16 4.62
N LYS A 62 -8.76 -13.94 4.23
CA LYS A 62 -9.35 -12.93 5.13
C LYS A 62 -10.80 -12.56 4.78
N SER A 63 -11.48 -13.38 3.96
CA SER A 63 -12.80 -13.07 3.41
C SER A 63 -13.82 -12.66 4.48
N ALA A 64 -13.87 -13.38 5.61
CA ALA A 64 -14.80 -13.07 6.69
C ALA A 64 -14.48 -11.73 7.39
N GLU A 65 -13.20 -11.39 7.54
CA GLU A 65 -12.78 -10.10 8.09
C GLU A 65 -13.01 -8.94 7.11
N ILE A 66 -12.82 -9.18 5.81
CA ILE A 66 -13.11 -8.23 4.74
C ILE A 66 -14.61 -7.89 4.74
N GLU A 67 -15.47 -8.92 4.65
CA GLU A 67 -16.93 -8.75 4.66
C GLU A 67 -17.41 -8.03 5.93
N ARG A 68 -16.84 -8.37 7.09
CA ARG A 68 -17.16 -7.69 8.35
C ARG A 68 -16.76 -6.22 8.32
N HIS A 69 -15.60 -5.90 7.74
CA HIS A 69 -15.14 -4.53 7.62
C HIS A 69 -16.03 -3.72 6.69
N GLU A 70 -16.37 -4.27 5.52
CA GLU A 70 -17.28 -3.62 4.56
C GLU A 70 -18.67 -3.38 5.16
N ALA A 71 -19.21 -4.36 5.90
CA ALA A 71 -20.54 -4.25 6.49
C ALA A 71 -20.64 -3.31 7.70
N SER A 72 -19.55 -3.14 8.47
CA SER A 72 -19.62 -2.49 9.79
C SER A 72 -18.56 -1.42 10.07
N GLY A 73 -17.57 -1.26 9.19
CA GLY A 73 -16.38 -0.43 9.41
C GLY A 73 -15.45 -0.96 10.52
N LYS A 74 -15.79 -2.08 11.18
CA LYS A 74 -14.98 -2.66 12.27
C LYS A 74 -13.85 -3.52 11.70
N GLY A 75 -12.83 -3.79 12.50
CA GLY A 75 -11.65 -4.56 12.03
C GLY A 75 -10.69 -3.74 11.16
N LEU A 76 -9.75 -4.43 10.51
CA LEU A 76 -8.83 -3.84 9.55
C LEU A 76 -9.45 -3.90 8.15
N ASN A 77 -9.10 -2.95 7.28
CA ASN A 77 -9.49 -2.94 5.86
C ASN A 77 -8.61 -3.90 5.05
N TRP A 78 -8.70 -5.19 5.37
CA TRP A 78 -8.00 -6.24 4.64
C TRP A 78 -8.35 -6.21 3.16
N GLU A 79 -7.41 -6.66 2.33
CA GLU A 79 -7.66 -7.10 0.95
C GLU A 79 -7.23 -8.55 0.82
N SER A 80 -7.82 -9.27 -0.14
CA SER A 80 -7.43 -10.63 -0.45
C SER A 80 -6.01 -10.70 -1.00
N PHE A 81 -5.30 -11.77 -0.69
CA PHE A 81 -4.03 -12.07 -1.31
C PHE A 81 -4.20 -12.20 -2.82
N THR A 82 -3.55 -11.32 -3.58
CA THR A 82 -3.82 -11.15 -5.02
C THR A 82 -2.73 -11.80 -5.86
N LEU A 83 -3.11 -12.80 -6.66
CA LEU A 83 -2.23 -13.38 -7.68
C LEU A 83 -2.65 -12.86 -9.05
N TYR A 84 -1.67 -12.52 -9.89
CA TYR A 84 -1.93 -12.18 -11.28
C TYR A 84 -2.18 -13.45 -12.10
N ASP A 85 -3.03 -13.33 -13.11
CA ASP A 85 -3.34 -14.42 -14.03
C ASP A 85 -2.07 -14.98 -14.68
N ALA A 86 -1.98 -16.30 -14.75
CA ALA A 86 -0.83 -17.00 -15.31
C ALA A 86 -0.53 -16.55 -16.76
N ASP A 87 -1.57 -16.24 -17.55
CA ASP A 87 -1.44 -15.77 -18.93
C ASP A 87 -0.88 -14.33 -19.03
N GLY A 88 -0.99 -13.55 -17.96
CA GLY A 88 -0.45 -12.21 -17.83
C GLY A 88 1.03 -12.18 -17.41
N LEU A 89 1.58 -13.31 -16.94
CA LEU A 89 2.96 -13.37 -16.49
C LEU A 89 3.94 -13.29 -17.68
N ARG A 90 5.04 -12.58 -17.46
CA ARG A 90 6.12 -12.33 -18.44
C ARG A 90 7.48 -12.54 -17.78
N ASP A 91 8.55 -12.55 -18.57
CA ASP A 91 9.94 -12.59 -18.09
C ASP A 91 10.28 -13.80 -17.19
N GLY A 92 9.74 -14.97 -17.54
CA GLY A 92 9.96 -16.22 -16.80
C GLY A 92 9.28 -16.28 -15.42
N LYS A 93 8.38 -15.32 -15.12
CA LYS A 93 7.59 -15.35 -13.89
C LYS A 93 6.61 -16.53 -13.93
N VAL A 94 6.59 -17.29 -12.84
CA VAL A 94 5.64 -18.38 -12.61
C VAL A 94 4.61 -18.03 -11.55
N LEU A 95 4.88 -16.99 -10.78
CA LEU A 95 3.99 -16.40 -9.79
C LEU A 95 4.30 -14.90 -9.70
N ALA A 96 3.27 -14.07 -9.66
CA ALA A 96 3.41 -12.65 -9.35
C ALA A 96 2.12 -12.11 -8.73
N GLY A 97 2.25 -11.04 -7.97
CA GLY A 97 1.08 -10.37 -7.39
C GLY A 97 1.45 -9.11 -6.62
N ALA A 98 0.42 -8.37 -6.25
CA ALA A 98 0.51 -7.22 -5.37
C ALA A 98 -0.71 -7.19 -4.47
N THR A 99 -0.51 -7.15 -3.16
CA THR A 99 -1.58 -7.10 -2.17
C THR A 99 -1.45 -5.83 -1.36
N LYS A 100 -2.49 -4.99 -1.37
CA LYS A 100 -2.50 -3.78 -0.55
C LYS A 100 -2.58 -4.16 0.93
N LEU A 101 -1.81 -3.45 1.74
CA LEU A 101 -1.81 -3.62 3.18
C LEU A 101 -2.93 -2.77 3.82
N PRO A 102 -3.57 -3.27 4.88
CA PRO A 102 -4.54 -2.49 5.62
C PRO A 102 -3.86 -1.25 6.22
N ASP A 103 -4.52 -0.11 6.12
CA ASP A 103 -4.01 1.23 6.48
C ASP A 103 -4.99 2.00 7.37
N ASN A 104 -6.14 1.41 7.73
CA ASN A 104 -7.22 2.11 8.42
C ASN A 104 -6.99 2.33 9.93
N LYS A 105 -5.92 1.79 10.53
CA LYS A 105 -5.59 1.91 11.95
C LYS A 105 -4.09 2.00 12.19
N ALA A 106 -3.72 2.50 13.36
CA ALA A 106 -2.35 2.38 13.86
C ALA A 106 -1.91 0.90 13.84
N PHE A 107 -0.70 0.64 13.35
CA PHE A 107 -0.12 -0.70 13.17
C PHE A 107 -0.89 -1.64 12.23
N ALA A 108 -1.90 -1.16 11.47
CA ALA A 108 -2.61 -1.98 10.50
C ALA A 108 -1.63 -2.52 9.44
N VAL A 109 -0.81 -1.64 8.88
CA VAL A 109 0.19 -1.98 7.86
C VAL A 109 1.11 -3.08 8.36
N HIS A 110 1.60 -2.98 9.60
CA HIS A 110 2.45 -4.00 10.20
C HIS A 110 1.72 -5.35 10.34
N GLN A 111 0.50 -5.36 10.86
CA GLN A 111 -0.27 -6.60 11.02
C GLN A 111 -0.55 -7.26 9.67
N GLY A 112 -0.86 -6.46 8.65
CA GLY A 112 -1.06 -6.96 7.30
C GLY A 112 0.23 -7.46 6.64
N ALA A 113 1.32 -6.70 6.76
CA ALA A 113 2.63 -7.10 6.26
C ALA A 113 3.04 -8.44 6.84
N ARG A 114 2.97 -8.60 8.17
CA ARG A 114 3.29 -9.86 8.84
C ARG A 114 2.44 -11.02 8.33
N HIS A 115 1.13 -10.85 8.26
CA HIS A 115 0.20 -11.90 7.82
C HIS A 115 0.49 -12.37 6.39
N TRP A 116 0.67 -11.43 5.45
CA TRP A 116 0.93 -11.78 4.05
C TRP A 116 2.37 -12.23 3.80
N VAL A 117 3.33 -11.75 4.57
CA VAL A 117 4.71 -12.29 4.56
C VAL A 117 4.73 -13.73 5.05
N ASP A 118 3.97 -14.07 6.10
CA ASP A 118 3.85 -15.47 6.57
C ASP A 118 3.23 -16.36 5.49
N CYS A 119 2.26 -15.84 4.71
CA CYS A 119 1.72 -16.54 3.54
C CYS A 119 2.82 -16.80 2.48
N LEU A 120 3.59 -15.77 2.12
CA LEU A 120 4.70 -15.88 1.15
C LEU A 120 5.81 -16.83 1.64
N ASN A 121 6.15 -16.79 2.93
CA ASN A 121 7.11 -17.72 3.55
C ASN A 121 6.69 -19.16 3.28
N ARG A 122 5.40 -19.44 3.46
CA ARG A 122 4.84 -20.78 3.26
C ARG A 122 4.80 -21.17 1.78
N ILE A 123 4.38 -20.27 0.90
CA ILE A 123 4.38 -20.52 -0.56
C ILE A 123 5.81 -20.83 -1.05
N ARG A 124 6.80 -20.04 -0.64
CA ARG A 124 8.20 -20.27 -1.01
C ARG A 124 8.69 -21.63 -0.52
N ARG A 125 8.47 -21.96 0.76
CA ARG A 125 8.99 -23.21 1.35
C ARG A 125 8.32 -24.45 0.78
N GLU A 126 7.03 -24.40 0.49
CA GLU A 126 6.24 -25.58 0.17
C GLU A 126 5.98 -25.79 -1.32
N VAL A 127 6.05 -24.73 -2.14
CA VAL A 127 5.64 -24.78 -3.55
C VAL A 127 6.77 -24.40 -4.51
N LEU A 128 7.54 -23.37 -4.16
CA LEU A 128 8.47 -22.69 -5.08
C LEU A 128 9.83 -22.47 -4.42
N ALA A 129 10.37 -23.52 -3.79
CA ALA A 129 11.66 -23.47 -3.11
C ALA A 129 12.84 -23.34 -4.09
N ASP A 130 12.63 -23.76 -5.34
CA ASP A 130 13.59 -23.73 -6.44
C ASP A 130 13.55 -22.42 -7.25
N ALA A 131 12.61 -21.52 -6.96
CA ALA A 131 12.45 -20.28 -7.71
C ALA A 131 13.36 -19.16 -7.19
N VAL A 132 13.71 -18.25 -8.10
CA VAL A 132 14.32 -16.96 -7.76
C VAL A 132 13.20 -15.99 -7.41
N TRP A 133 13.25 -15.42 -6.22
CA TRP A 133 12.19 -14.57 -5.69
C TRP A 133 12.61 -13.10 -5.59
N SER A 134 11.65 -12.22 -5.80
CA SER A 134 11.70 -10.81 -5.43
C SER A 134 10.47 -10.50 -4.59
N VAL A 135 10.66 -9.95 -3.40
CA VAL A 135 9.58 -9.53 -2.50
C VAL A 135 9.92 -8.14 -1.97
N GLN A 136 8.95 -7.23 -1.97
CA GLN A 136 9.14 -5.87 -1.51
C GLN A 136 7.87 -5.30 -0.91
N ILE A 137 8.00 -4.41 0.08
CA ILE A 137 6.91 -3.57 0.58
C ILE A 137 7.18 -2.16 0.05
N ASP A 138 6.30 -1.69 -0.81
CA ASP A 138 6.51 -0.50 -1.65
C ASP A 138 7.90 -0.50 -2.33
N ASP A 139 8.77 0.43 -1.94
CA ASP A 139 10.11 0.62 -2.48
C ASP A 139 11.19 -0.14 -1.69
N LYS A 140 10.82 -0.92 -0.67
CA LYS A 140 11.75 -1.65 0.20
C LYS A 140 11.75 -3.14 -0.11
N ALA A 141 12.85 -3.62 -0.65
CA ALA A 141 13.07 -5.05 -0.82
C ALA A 141 13.14 -5.77 0.53
N LEU A 142 12.57 -6.97 0.58
CA LEU A 142 12.74 -7.92 1.69
C LEU A 142 13.85 -8.91 1.35
N LEU A 143 14.61 -9.28 2.39
CA LEU A 143 15.66 -10.28 2.34
C LEU A 143 15.10 -11.63 2.77
N TRP A 144 15.68 -12.71 2.25
CA TRP A 144 15.31 -14.07 2.62
C TRP A 144 16.37 -14.69 3.52
N ASP A 145 15.93 -15.31 4.62
CA ASP A 145 16.73 -16.20 5.44
C ASP A 145 16.02 -17.55 5.57
N ASP A 146 16.77 -18.66 5.48
CA ASP A 146 16.19 -20.00 5.49
C ASP A 146 15.57 -20.37 6.84
N ASN A 147 15.97 -19.74 7.95
CA ASN A 147 15.41 -20.01 9.26
C ASN A 147 14.16 -19.15 9.55
N SER A 148 14.24 -17.85 9.28
CA SER A 148 13.25 -16.85 9.66
C SER A 148 12.29 -16.45 8.53
N GLY A 149 12.65 -16.70 7.27
CA GLY A 149 11.89 -16.30 6.09
C GLY A 149 12.17 -14.87 5.63
N TRP A 150 11.17 -14.22 5.02
CA TRP A 150 11.27 -12.86 4.53
C TRP A 150 11.34 -11.83 5.67
N HIS A 151 12.31 -10.92 5.61
CA HIS A 151 12.55 -9.88 6.61
C HIS A 151 13.08 -8.59 5.97
N ASP A 152 13.06 -7.48 6.69
CA ASP A 152 13.67 -6.23 6.23
C ASP A 152 15.18 -6.19 6.56
N GLU A 153 15.98 -5.40 5.84
CA GLU A 153 17.43 -5.21 6.11
C GLU A 153 17.70 -4.69 7.53
N ALA A 154 16.71 -3.98 8.07
CA ALA A 154 16.59 -3.48 9.42
C ALA A 154 16.87 -4.47 10.57
N SER A 155 16.47 -5.74 10.39
CA SER A 155 16.25 -6.67 11.50
C SER A 155 16.46 -8.13 11.11
N ASP A 156 16.76 -9.00 12.09
CA ASP A 156 16.63 -10.47 12.00
C ASP A 156 15.14 -10.93 11.90
N GLY A 157 14.24 -10.08 11.36
CA GLY A 157 12.80 -10.31 11.20
C GLY A 157 11.96 -9.04 11.39
N LEU A 158 11.28 -8.55 10.33
CA LEU A 158 10.30 -7.43 10.19
C LEU A 158 10.22 -6.28 11.24
N ALA A 159 11.19 -6.13 12.14
CA ALA A 159 11.15 -5.29 13.33
C ALA A 159 11.50 -3.82 13.05
N SER A 160 11.84 -3.47 11.80
CA SER A 160 12.32 -2.12 11.45
C SER A 160 11.35 -1.31 10.60
N LEU A 161 10.38 -1.94 9.95
CA LEU A 161 9.13 -1.28 9.50
C LEU A 161 8.39 -0.53 10.64
N TRP A 162 8.77 -0.80 11.88
CA TRP A 162 8.17 -0.24 13.09
C TRP A 162 8.63 1.20 13.40
N LEU A 163 9.89 1.55 13.12
CA LEU A 163 10.39 2.90 13.38
C LEU A 163 9.91 3.92 12.34
N GLY A 164 9.72 3.48 11.09
CA GLY A 164 9.21 4.34 10.01
C GLY A 164 7.75 4.78 10.22
N CYS A 165 6.87 3.88 10.68
CA CYS A 165 5.48 4.22 10.98
C CYS A 165 5.33 5.09 12.24
N LEU A 166 6.21 4.93 13.24
CA LEU A 166 6.21 5.76 14.46
C LEU A 166 6.64 7.20 14.19
N LEU A 167 7.45 7.45 13.14
CA LEU A 167 7.98 8.78 12.80
C LEU A 167 7.18 9.51 11.71
N SER A 168 6.34 8.81 10.95
CA SER A 168 5.51 9.37 9.87
C SER A 168 4.04 9.60 10.28
N ALA A 169 3.61 9.08 11.43
CA ALA A 169 2.35 9.52 12.04
C ALA A 169 2.51 10.99 12.46
N PRO A 170 1.64 11.92 12.02
CA PRO A 170 1.64 13.25 12.58
C PRO A 170 1.30 13.10 14.06
N PHE A 171 2.30 13.32 14.92
CA PHE A 171 2.08 13.53 16.34
C PHE A 171 1.09 14.69 16.47
N ARG A 172 -0.21 14.39 16.58
CA ARG A 172 -1.16 15.34 17.13
C ARG A 172 -0.79 15.44 18.60
N LEU A 173 0.16 16.34 18.89
CA LEU A 173 0.34 16.92 20.20
C LEU A 173 -1.05 17.40 20.64
N PHE A 174 -1.68 16.63 21.52
CA PHE A 174 -2.77 17.13 22.33
C PHE A 174 -2.17 18.24 23.20
N ALA A 175 -2.28 19.47 22.71
CA ALA A 175 -2.18 20.64 23.56
C ALA A 175 -3.41 20.59 24.50
N ARG A 176 -3.10 20.69 25.80
CA ARG A 176 -4.04 20.73 26.93
C ARG A 176 -5.07 21.84 26.81
#